data_AF-A0A438KFA8-F1
#
_entry.id   AF-A0A438KFA8-F1
#
_cell.length_a   1.000
_cell.length_b   1.000
_cell.length_c   1.000
_cell.angle_alpha   90.00
_cell.angle_beta   90.00
_cell.angle_gamma   90.00
#
_symmetry.space_group_name_H-M   'P 1'
#
loop_
_entity.id
_entity.type
_entity.pdbx_description
1 polymer ?
#
loop_
_entity_poly.entity_id
_entity_poly.type
_entity_poly.pdbx_seq_one_letter_code
_entity_poly.pdbx_strand_id
1 'polypeptide(L)'
;MRLGVSAGKFLGFMVSQRGIEVSPDQVKAVIETPPPRNKKELQRLIGKLVALGRFIARFTDELRPFFLAIRKAGTQGWTDNCQNALERIKHCLMHPPILSSPIPKEKLYMALADVETRYSKMELTALALRSAAQKLRPYFQAHPVIVLTDQPLRSILHKPDLTGRMLQWAIELSEFGIEFQPRLSKKGQVMADFVLEYSRRPNQHHESSEQEWWTLRVDGASRSSGSGVGLLLQSPTGEHLEQAIRLGFSASNNEAEYEAILSGLDLALALSVSKLRIYSDSQLVVRHVQKEYEAKDSRMARYLAKVRSTLQQFTEWTIEKIKRADNRHADALAGIAASLPSKKPFYCLHVQANPSVAENSTCNTIEATKRMIKNGRMILQNISGQALYPKILNKRTKSGCKLPVSP
;
A
#
# COMPACT_ATOMS: atom_id res chain seq x y z
N MET A 1 -20.64 22.44 -14.11
CA MET A 1 -21.80 23.33 -13.91
C MET A 1 -21.58 24.10 -12.60
N ARG A 2 -21.41 25.44 -12.62
CA ARG A 2 -21.36 26.25 -11.39
C ARG A 2 -22.76 26.75 -11.08
N LEU A 3 -23.46 26.08 -10.16
CA LEU A 3 -24.69 26.60 -9.58
C LEU A 3 -24.31 27.70 -8.57
N GLY A 4 -25.00 28.84 -8.60
CA GLY A 4 -24.68 30.04 -7.81
C GLY A 4 -24.99 29.95 -6.31
N VAL A 5 -25.00 28.75 -5.74
CA VAL A 5 -25.33 28.50 -4.33
C VAL A 5 -24.31 27.52 -3.74
N SER A 6 -23.76 27.83 -2.57
CA SER A 6 -22.72 27.00 -1.92
C SER A 6 -23.23 25.64 -1.41
N ALA A 7 -24.53 25.56 -1.10
CA ALA A 7 -25.28 24.33 -0.91
C ALA A 7 -26.76 24.54 -1.25
N GLY A 8 -27.47 23.51 -1.74
CA GLY A 8 -28.89 23.62 -2.08
C GLY A 8 -29.57 22.28 -2.37
N LYS A 9 -30.92 22.28 -2.37
CA LYS A 9 -31.73 21.08 -2.65
C LYS A 9 -31.86 20.87 -4.16
N PHE A 10 -31.46 19.70 -4.66
CA PHE A 10 -31.51 19.35 -6.08
C PHE A 10 -31.92 17.87 -6.26
N LEU A 11 -32.90 17.60 -7.12
CA LEU A 11 -33.47 16.26 -7.36
C LEU A 11 -33.81 15.45 -6.09
N GLY A 12 -34.23 16.15 -5.03
CA GLY A 12 -34.58 15.55 -3.73
C GLY A 12 -33.39 15.31 -2.78
N PHE A 13 -32.16 15.65 -3.15
CA PHE A 13 -30.97 15.54 -2.29
C PHE A 13 -30.45 16.94 -1.93
N MET A 14 -29.65 17.04 -0.88
CA MET A 14 -28.88 18.25 -0.57
C MET A 14 -27.51 18.14 -1.23
N VAL A 15 -27.14 19.11 -2.05
CA VAL A 15 -25.84 19.16 -2.72
C VAL A 15 -25.03 20.29 -2.12
N SER A 16 -23.82 20.00 -1.63
CA SER A 16 -22.89 20.96 -1.04
C SER A 16 -21.49 20.78 -1.63
N GLN A 17 -20.56 21.69 -1.31
CA GLN A 17 -19.14 21.52 -1.67
C GLN A 17 -18.51 20.25 -1.06
N ARG A 18 -19.11 19.66 -0.01
CA ARG A 18 -18.64 18.41 0.62
C ARG A 18 -19.10 17.16 -0.12
N GLY A 19 -20.17 17.25 -0.92
CA GLY A 19 -20.76 16.12 -1.63
C GLY A 19 -22.29 16.18 -1.67
N ILE A 20 -22.90 15.01 -1.85
CA ILE A 20 -24.34 14.80 -1.84
C ILE A 20 -24.74 14.28 -0.46
N GLU A 21 -25.73 14.91 0.15
CA GLU A 21 -26.27 14.66 1.48
C GLU A 21 -27.77 14.31 1.36
N VAL A 22 -28.32 13.55 2.30
CA VAL A 22 -29.76 13.22 2.30
C VAL A 22 -30.58 14.49 2.58
N SER A 23 -31.73 14.66 1.91
CA SER A 23 -32.65 15.73 2.28
C SER A 23 -33.29 15.45 3.65
N PRO A 24 -33.28 16.40 4.61
CA PRO A 24 -33.88 16.22 5.93
C PRO A 24 -35.33 15.75 5.88
N ASP A 25 -36.10 16.23 4.90
CA ASP A 25 -37.50 15.82 4.67
C ASP A 25 -37.62 14.31 4.40
N GLN A 26 -36.67 13.73 3.66
CA GLN A 26 -36.66 12.30 3.34
C GLN A 26 -36.22 11.46 4.54
N VAL A 27 -35.25 11.93 5.34
CA VAL A 27 -34.88 11.30 6.62
C VAL A 27 -36.10 11.27 7.54
N LYS A 28 -36.69 12.44 7.79
CA LYS A 28 -37.86 12.61 8.65
C LYS A 28 -39.01 11.69 8.20
N ALA A 29 -39.31 11.67 6.90
CA ALA A 29 -40.34 10.80 6.33
C ALA A 29 -40.09 9.29 6.51
N VAL A 30 -38.86 8.84 6.81
CA VAL A 30 -38.55 7.43 7.15
C VAL A 30 -38.50 7.21 8.66
N ILE A 31 -37.87 8.09 9.43
CA ILE A 31 -37.82 8.03 10.91
C ILE A 31 -39.24 7.98 11.48
N GLU A 32 -40.13 8.85 11.01
CA GLU A 32 -41.54 8.95 11.44
C GLU A 32 -42.44 7.85 10.83
N THR A 33 -41.93 6.96 9.96
CA THR A 33 -42.75 5.86 9.44
C THR A 33 -43.01 4.82 10.55
N PRO A 34 -44.28 4.54 10.90
CA PRO A 34 -44.63 3.47 11.82
C PRO A 34 -44.44 2.09 11.17
N PRO A 35 -44.39 1.01 11.96
CA PRO A 35 -44.36 -0.37 11.44
C PRO A 35 -45.51 -0.64 10.44
N PRO A 36 -45.22 -1.05 9.20
CA PRO A 36 -46.23 -1.37 8.19
C PRO A 36 -47.19 -2.48 8.62
N ARG A 37 -48.49 -2.22 8.51
CA ARG A 37 -49.56 -3.15 8.89
C ARG A 37 -50.03 -4.03 7.74
N ASN A 38 -49.74 -3.65 6.50
CA ASN A 38 -50.14 -4.37 5.30
C ASN A 38 -49.12 -4.26 4.15
N LYS A 39 -49.32 -5.07 3.11
CA LYS A 39 -48.44 -5.13 1.93
C LYS A 39 -48.30 -3.79 1.20
N LYS A 40 -49.35 -2.96 1.14
CA LYS A 40 -49.29 -1.64 0.47
C LYS A 40 -48.42 -0.66 1.25
N GLU A 41 -48.56 -0.61 2.58
CA GLU A 41 -47.70 0.19 3.45
C GLU A 41 -46.24 -0.27 3.40
N LEU A 42 -46.00 -1.59 3.37
CA LEU A 42 -44.67 -2.16 3.25
C LEU A 42 -44.00 -1.82 1.91
N GLN A 43 -44.75 -1.90 0.81
CA GLN A 43 -44.30 -1.45 -0.52
C GLN A 43 -44.02 0.06 -0.54
N ARG A 44 -44.86 0.89 0.11
CA ARG A 44 -44.64 2.33 0.24
C ARG A 44 -43.38 2.67 1.06
N LEU A 45 -43.12 1.94 2.14
CA LEU A 45 -41.88 2.05 2.91
C LEU A 45 -40.67 1.68 2.05
N ILE A 46 -40.69 0.54 1.36
CA ILE A 46 -39.60 0.16 0.43
C ILE A 46 -39.38 1.24 -0.64
N GLY A 47 -40.44 1.83 -1.19
CA GLY A 47 -40.34 2.95 -2.14
C GLY A 47 -39.59 4.17 -1.57
N LYS A 48 -39.91 4.58 -0.33
CA LYS A 48 -39.14 5.64 0.38
C LYS A 48 -37.68 5.23 0.58
N LEU A 49 -37.44 4.00 1.01
CA LEU A 49 -36.11 3.48 1.31
C LEU A 49 -35.23 3.39 0.05
N VAL A 50 -35.78 2.99 -1.10
CA VAL A 50 -35.03 2.87 -2.37
C VAL A 50 -34.46 4.21 -2.82
N ALA A 51 -35.17 5.33 -2.59
CA ALA A 51 -34.64 6.67 -2.85
C ALA A 51 -33.38 7.00 -1.99
N LEU A 52 -33.31 6.42 -0.78
CA LEU A 52 -32.22 6.59 0.17
C LEU A 52 -31.14 5.51 0.09
N GLY A 53 -31.35 4.43 -0.67
CA GLY A 53 -30.48 3.23 -0.68
C GLY A 53 -29.01 3.48 -1.03
N ARG A 54 -28.68 4.62 -1.64
CA ARG A 54 -27.30 5.05 -1.91
C ARG A 54 -26.51 5.47 -0.66
N PHE A 55 -27.21 5.78 0.44
CA PHE A 55 -26.62 6.21 1.72
C PHE A 55 -26.59 5.11 2.79
N ILE A 56 -27.23 3.97 2.52
CA ILE A 56 -27.36 2.86 3.46
C ILE A 56 -26.37 1.77 3.07
N ALA A 57 -25.39 1.48 3.93
CA ALA A 57 -24.45 0.40 3.71
C ALA A 57 -25.18 -0.95 3.58
N ARG A 58 -24.79 -1.78 2.62
CA ARG A 58 -25.40 -3.11 2.34
C ARG A 58 -26.93 -3.07 2.20
N PHE A 59 -27.49 -1.98 1.65
CA PHE A 59 -28.94 -1.74 1.54
C PHE A 59 -29.79 -2.94 1.10
N THR A 60 -29.32 -3.73 0.13
CA THR A 60 -30.01 -4.94 -0.36
C THR A 60 -30.14 -6.06 0.68
N ASP A 61 -29.17 -6.19 1.60
CA ASP A 61 -29.26 -7.14 2.71
C ASP A 61 -30.26 -6.66 3.76
N GLU A 62 -30.25 -5.37 4.09
CA GLU A 62 -31.22 -4.78 5.04
C GLU A 62 -32.66 -4.79 4.51
N LEU A 63 -32.87 -4.73 3.18
CA LEU A 63 -34.21 -4.92 2.60
C LEU A 63 -34.68 -6.39 2.55
N ARG A 64 -33.79 -7.38 2.76
CA ARG A 64 -34.11 -8.81 2.60
C ARG A 64 -35.32 -9.27 3.46
N PRO A 65 -35.47 -8.88 4.74
CA PRO A 65 -36.65 -9.23 5.54
C PRO A 65 -37.95 -8.69 4.96
N PHE A 66 -37.95 -7.47 4.42
CA PHE A 66 -39.15 -6.85 3.83
C PHE A 66 -39.60 -7.56 2.55
N PHE A 67 -38.67 -7.99 1.69
CA PHE A 67 -39.01 -8.78 0.50
C PHE A 67 -39.57 -10.16 0.86
N LEU A 68 -39.07 -10.79 1.93
CA LEU A 68 -39.61 -12.04 2.46
C LEU A 68 -41.04 -11.85 3.01
N ALA A 69 -41.28 -10.77 3.76
CA ALA A 69 -42.62 -10.41 4.26
C ALA A 69 -43.62 -10.09 3.12
N ILE A 70 -43.18 -9.50 2.01
CA ILE A 70 -44.02 -9.31 0.81
C ILE A 70 -44.37 -10.64 0.12
N ARG A 71 -43.44 -11.61 0.09
CA ARG A 71 -43.65 -12.93 -0.52
C ARG A 71 -44.50 -13.88 0.33
N LYS A 72 -44.38 -13.84 1.66
CA LYS A 72 -45.12 -14.71 2.61
C LYS A 72 -46.49 -14.17 3.04
N ALA A 73 -47.11 -13.31 2.22
CA ALA A 73 -48.40 -12.69 2.50
C ALA A 73 -49.55 -13.72 2.55
N GLY A 74 -49.72 -14.36 3.71
CA GLY A 74 -50.75 -15.37 3.97
C GLY A 74 -50.64 -16.00 5.38
N THR A 75 -49.43 -16.19 5.93
CA THR A 75 -49.25 -16.92 7.20
C THR A 75 -48.37 -16.25 8.26
N GLN A 76 -47.57 -15.24 7.92
CA GLN A 76 -46.87 -14.39 8.92
C GLN A 76 -46.61 -13.00 8.33
N GLY A 77 -47.06 -11.96 9.03
CA GLY A 77 -46.94 -10.56 8.62
C GLY A 77 -45.58 -9.95 8.94
N TRP A 78 -45.55 -8.66 9.27
CA TRP A 78 -44.36 -7.96 9.75
C TRP A 78 -43.72 -8.70 10.93
N THR A 79 -42.43 -9.02 10.82
CA THR A 79 -41.68 -9.82 11.82
C THR A 79 -40.67 -8.98 12.58
N ASP A 80 -40.16 -9.48 13.71
CA ASP A 80 -39.08 -8.84 14.47
C ASP A 80 -37.83 -8.60 13.60
N ASN A 81 -37.55 -9.49 12.63
CA ASN A 81 -36.49 -9.29 11.64
C ASN A 81 -36.75 -8.08 10.73
N CYS A 82 -38.01 -7.76 10.42
CA CYS A 82 -38.37 -6.54 9.71
C CYS A 82 -38.22 -5.32 10.63
N GLN A 83 -38.68 -5.40 11.89
CA GLN A 83 -38.52 -4.31 12.84
C GLN A 83 -37.04 -3.97 13.07
N ASN A 84 -36.21 -4.96 13.35
CA ASN A 84 -34.77 -4.81 13.56
C ASN A 84 -34.06 -4.22 12.34
N ALA A 85 -34.44 -4.63 11.11
CA ALA A 85 -33.91 -4.04 9.89
C ALA A 85 -34.35 -2.57 9.71
N LEU A 86 -35.60 -2.24 10.03
CA LEU A 86 -36.09 -0.86 9.99
C LEU A 86 -35.33 0.02 10.99
N GLU A 87 -35.13 -0.44 12.23
CA GLU A 87 -34.40 0.33 13.24
C GLU A 87 -32.91 0.49 12.89
N ARG A 88 -32.24 -0.52 12.31
CA ARG A 88 -30.87 -0.36 11.78
C ARG A 88 -30.81 0.70 10.68
N ILE A 89 -31.78 0.73 9.78
CA ILE A 89 -31.88 1.75 8.73
C ILE A 89 -32.14 3.13 9.34
N LYS A 90 -33.09 3.26 10.29
CA LYS A 90 -33.37 4.52 10.99
C LYS A 90 -32.12 5.05 11.70
N HIS A 91 -31.40 4.20 12.43
CA HIS A 91 -30.14 4.54 13.08
C HIS A 91 -29.08 5.04 12.09
N CYS A 92 -28.92 4.37 10.94
CA CYS A 92 -28.03 4.83 9.87
C CYS A 92 -28.42 6.21 9.32
N LEU A 93 -29.72 6.49 9.21
CA LEU A 93 -30.25 7.77 8.73
C LEU A 93 -30.23 8.91 9.76
N MET A 94 -29.96 8.64 11.04
CA MET A 94 -29.70 9.69 12.06
C MET A 94 -28.38 10.42 11.81
N HIS A 95 -27.38 9.70 11.27
CA HIS A 95 -26.06 10.23 10.91
C HIS A 95 -25.68 9.78 9.49
N PRO A 96 -26.40 10.28 8.46
CA PRO A 96 -26.26 9.78 7.10
C PRO A 96 -24.87 10.14 6.54
N PRO A 97 -24.19 9.23 5.83
CA PRO A 97 -22.90 9.52 5.22
C PRO A 97 -23.03 10.56 4.11
N ILE A 98 -22.00 11.40 3.95
CA ILE A 98 -21.89 12.33 2.81
C ILE A 98 -21.25 11.58 1.64
N LEU A 99 -21.90 11.59 0.48
CA LEU A 99 -21.37 11.01 -0.75
C LEU A 99 -20.53 12.06 -1.49
N SER A 100 -19.23 12.05 -1.24
CA SER A 100 -18.25 12.90 -1.93
C SER A 100 -17.94 12.41 -3.35
N SER A 101 -17.37 13.30 -4.17
CA SER A 101 -16.68 12.89 -5.39
C SER A 101 -15.39 12.14 -5.01
N PRO A 102 -15.00 11.06 -5.71
CA PRO A 102 -13.71 10.41 -5.47
C PRO A 102 -12.57 11.40 -5.69
N ILE A 103 -11.60 11.42 -4.76
CA ILE A 103 -10.46 12.34 -4.80
C ILE A 103 -9.34 11.71 -5.66
N PRO A 104 -8.64 12.46 -6.53
CA PRO A 104 -7.52 11.92 -7.28
C PRO A 104 -6.45 11.29 -6.36
N LYS A 105 -6.05 10.06 -6.67
CA LYS A 105 -5.10 9.21 -5.90
C LYS A 105 -5.65 8.61 -4.60
N GLU A 106 -6.94 8.76 -4.29
CA GLU A 106 -7.60 8.06 -3.20
C GLU A 106 -7.75 6.55 -3.52
N LYS A 107 -7.62 5.69 -2.51
CA LYS A 107 -7.88 4.25 -2.64
C LYS A 107 -9.37 4.00 -2.45
N LEU A 108 -10.03 3.47 -3.48
CA LEU A 108 -11.41 3.02 -3.39
C LEU A 108 -11.46 1.55 -2.96
N TYR A 109 -12.33 1.25 -2.00
CA TYR A 109 -12.52 -0.10 -1.47
C TYR A 109 -13.90 -0.63 -1.84
N MET A 110 -13.99 -1.94 -2.06
CA MET A 110 -15.24 -2.64 -2.36
C MET A 110 -15.43 -3.76 -1.34
N ALA A 111 -16.59 -3.79 -0.68
CA ALA A 111 -16.99 -4.91 0.15
C ALA A 111 -17.47 -6.07 -0.74
N LEU A 112 -16.98 -7.27 -0.47
CA LEU A 112 -17.37 -8.51 -1.15
C LEU A 112 -18.54 -9.17 -0.41
N ALA A 113 -19.47 -9.78 -1.14
CA ALA A 113 -20.42 -10.72 -0.56
C ALA A 113 -19.72 -12.06 -0.23
N ASP A 114 -20.30 -12.85 0.69
CA ASP A 114 -19.73 -14.15 1.11
C ASP A 114 -19.35 -15.06 -0.06
N VAL A 115 -20.26 -15.19 -1.04
CA VAL A 115 -20.02 -16.01 -2.25
C VAL A 115 -18.84 -15.50 -3.06
N GLU A 116 -18.58 -14.20 -3.04
CA GLU A 116 -17.51 -13.52 -3.80
C GLU A 116 -16.14 -13.70 -3.15
N THR A 117 -16.07 -13.96 -1.84
CA THR A 117 -14.80 -14.29 -1.15
C THR A 117 -14.13 -15.55 -1.70
N ARG A 118 -14.91 -16.45 -2.31
CA ARG A 118 -14.45 -17.71 -2.92
C ARG A 118 -13.99 -17.56 -4.38
N TYR A 119 -14.00 -16.35 -4.93
CA TYR A 119 -13.63 -16.11 -6.32
C TYR A 119 -12.11 -16.06 -6.49
N SER A 120 -11.62 -16.50 -7.65
CA SER A 120 -10.18 -16.39 -7.96
C SER A 120 -9.73 -14.92 -8.01
N LYS A 121 -8.44 -14.65 -7.78
CA LYS A 121 -7.86 -13.29 -7.87
C LYS A 121 -8.17 -12.60 -9.21
N MET A 122 -8.27 -13.38 -10.29
CA MET A 122 -8.65 -12.88 -11.61
C MET A 122 -10.10 -12.40 -11.66
N GLU A 123 -11.03 -13.22 -11.17
CA GLU A 123 -12.45 -12.90 -11.13
C GLU A 123 -12.75 -11.77 -10.14
N LEU A 124 -12.05 -11.69 -9.01
CA LEU A 124 -12.10 -10.54 -8.10
C LEU A 124 -11.65 -9.25 -8.78
N THR A 125 -10.61 -9.31 -9.62
CA THR A 125 -10.13 -8.15 -10.40
C THR A 125 -11.17 -7.72 -11.44
N ALA A 126 -11.78 -8.67 -12.15
CA ALA A 126 -12.86 -8.38 -13.11
C ALA A 126 -14.13 -7.84 -12.43
N LEU A 127 -14.52 -8.42 -11.28
CA LEU A 127 -15.64 -7.98 -10.46
C LEU A 127 -15.42 -6.56 -9.92
N ALA A 128 -14.22 -6.24 -9.44
CA ALA A 128 -13.89 -4.89 -8.98
C ALA A 128 -13.99 -3.86 -10.10
N LEU A 129 -13.47 -4.18 -11.29
CA LEU A 129 -13.59 -3.31 -12.46
C LEU A 129 -15.04 -3.13 -12.90
N ARG A 130 -15.83 -4.21 -12.96
CA ARG A 130 -17.27 -4.17 -13.26
C ARG A 130 -18.04 -3.29 -12.27
N SER A 131 -17.82 -3.50 -10.98
CA SER A 131 -18.45 -2.70 -9.92
C SER A 131 -18.05 -1.23 -10.01
N ALA A 132 -16.78 -0.93 -10.30
CA ALA A 132 -16.33 0.44 -10.57
C ALA A 132 -17.03 1.05 -11.79
N ALA A 133 -17.09 0.33 -12.92
CA ALA A 133 -17.77 0.78 -14.14
C ALA A 133 -19.27 1.03 -13.92
N GLN A 134 -19.96 0.17 -13.18
CA GLN A 134 -21.37 0.34 -12.85
C GLN A 134 -21.62 1.51 -11.88
N LYS A 135 -20.79 1.69 -10.85
CA LYS A 135 -20.97 2.75 -9.83
C LYS A 135 -20.48 4.12 -10.30
N LEU A 136 -19.44 4.16 -11.13
CA LEU A 136 -18.82 5.36 -11.68
C LEU A 136 -19.16 5.54 -13.17
N ARG A 137 -20.27 4.96 -13.65
CA ARG A 137 -20.70 4.97 -15.05
C ARG A 137 -20.61 6.33 -15.75
N PRO A 138 -21.00 7.48 -15.13
CA PRO A 138 -20.84 8.79 -15.76
C PRO A 138 -19.38 9.16 -16.09
N TYR A 139 -18.41 8.66 -15.31
CA TYR A 139 -16.98 8.86 -15.60
C TYR A 139 -16.51 7.93 -16.72
N PHE A 140 -16.89 6.65 -16.68
CA PHE A 140 -16.53 5.63 -17.68
C PHE A 140 -17.13 5.91 -19.07
N GLN A 141 -18.28 6.60 -19.14
CA GLN A 141 -18.90 7.01 -20.41
C GLN A 141 -18.35 8.35 -20.95
N ALA A 142 -17.84 9.23 -20.09
CA ALA A 142 -17.35 10.55 -20.48
C ALA A 142 -15.85 10.62 -20.77
N HIS A 143 -15.05 9.66 -20.30
CA HIS A 143 -13.58 9.66 -20.42
C HIS A 143 -13.05 8.25 -20.72
N PRO A 144 -11.99 8.11 -21.53
CA PRO A 144 -11.22 6.87 -21.63
C PRO A 144 -10.68 6.46 -20.25
N VAL A 145 -10.81 5.18 -19.88
CA VAL A 145 -10.42 4.68 -18.56
C VAL A 145 -9.19 3.80 -18.69
N ILE A 146 -8.06 4.25 -18.13
CA ILE A 146 -6.83 3.47 -18.06
C ILE A 146 -6.82 2.65 -16.76
N VAL A 147 -6.93 1.32 -16.88
CA VAL A 147 -6.83 0.37 -15.78
C VAL A 147 -5.38 -0.10 -15.64
N LEU A 148 -4.74 0.34 -14.55
CA LEU A 148 -3.40 -0.09 -14.18
C LEU A 148 -3.46 -1.41 -13.41
N THR A 149 -3.05 -2.52 -14.03
CA THR A 149 -3.11 -3.86 -13.42
C THR A 149 -1.84 -4.66 -13.65
N ASP A 150 -1.52 -5.55 -12.71
CA ASP A 150 -0.49 -6.60 -12.83
C ASP A 150 -1.07 -7.91 -13.40
N GLN A 151 -2.40 -8.02 -13.46
CA GLN A 151 -3.11 -9.20 -13.93
C GLN A 151 -3.39 -9.10 -15.45
N PRO A 152 -3.28 -10.19 -16.23
CA PRO A 152 -3.55 -10.22 -17.68
C PRO A 152 -5.06 -10.11 -18.03
N LEU A 153 -5.76 -9.13 -17.45
CA LEU A 153 -7.22 -8.97 -17.58
C LEU A 153 -7.64 -8.76 -19.04
N ARG A 154 -6.87 -7.98 -19.81
CA ARG A 154 -7.13 -7.74 -21.25
C ARG A 154 -7.13 -9.03 -22.05
N SER A 155 -6.09 -9.86 -21.94
CA SER A 155 -6.00 -11.08 -22.75
C SER A 155 -6.99 -12.14 -22.31
N ILE A 156 -7.49 -12.09 -21.07
CA ILE A 156 -8.52 -12.99 -20.56
C ILE A 156 -9.92 -12.56 -21.02
N LEU A 157 -10.30 -11.28 -20.86
CA LEU A 157 -11.62 -10.79 -21.28
C LEU A 157 -11.86 -10.86 -22.80
N HIS A 158 -10.79 -10.98 -23.60
CA HIS A 158 -10.87 -11.20 -25.06
C HIS A 158 -10.65 -12.66 -25.51
N LYS A 159 -10.62 -13.66 -24.61
CA LYS A 159 -10.57 -15.06 -25.07
C LYS A 159 -11.90 -15.49 -25.69
N PRO A 160 -11.90 -16.22 -26.83
CA PRO A 160 -13.13 -16.74 -27.41
C PRO A 160 -13.80 -17.79 -26.50
N ASP A 161 -13.00 -18.56 -25.74
CA ASP A 161 -13.47 -19.65 -24.87
C ASP A 161 -13.96 -19.17 -23.49
N LEU A 162 -14.20 -17.86 -23.32
CA LEU A 162 -14.69 -17.30 -22.08
C LEU A 162 -16.15 -17.75 -21.86
N THR A 163 -16.45 -18.30 -20.68
CA THR A 163 -17.76 -18.86 -20.38
C THR A 163 -18.36 -18.31 -19.08
N GLY A 164 -19.67 -18.50 -18.92
CA GLY A 164 -20.43 -18.08 -17.75
C GLY A 164 -20.28 -16.59 -17.44
N ARG A 165 -20.09 -16.27 -16.16
CA ARG A 165 -20.05 -14.89 -15.66
C ARG A 165 -18.90 -14.05 -16.21
N MET A 166 -17.74 -14.66 -16.52
CA MET A 166 -16.60 -13.91 -17.06
C MET A 166 -16.90 -13.40 -18.47
N LEU A 167 -17.61 -14.19 -19.27
CA LEU A 167 -18.14 -13.75 -20.57
C LEU A 167 -19.16 -12.61 -20.39
N GLN A 168 -20.12 -12.78 -19.47
CA GLN A 168 -21.11 -11.73 -19.18
C GLN A 168 -20.44 -10.42 -18.74
N TRP A 169 -19.43 -10.48 -17.88
CA TRP A 169 -18.69 -9.31 -17.42
C TRP A 169 -17.82 -8.70 -18.52
N ALA A 170 -17.25 -9.51 -19.42
CA ALA A 170 -16.53 -9.02 -20.59
C ALA A 170 -17.46 -8.23 -21.54
N ILE A 171 -18.68 -8.72 -21.76
CA ILE A 171 -19.71 -8.03 -22.54
C ILE A 171 -20.17 -6.74 -21.85
N GLU A 172 -20.43 -6.75 -20.54
CA GLU A 172 -20.77 -5.53 -19.80
C GLU A 172 -19.64 -4.48 -19.84
N LEU A 173 -18.39 -4.92 -19.80
CA LEU A 173 -17.22 -4.03 -19.82
C LEU A 173 -16.89 -3.51 -21.23
N SER A 174 -17.30 -4.19 -22.30
CA SER A 174 -17.03 -3.76 -23.68
C SER A 174 -17.84 -2.54 -24.14
N GLU A 175 -18.85 -2.11 -23.36
CA GLU A 175 -19.52 -0.81 -23.54
C GLU A 175 -18.54 0.37 -23.37
N PHE A 176 -17.47 0.19 -22.59
CA PHE A 176 -16.60 1.27 -22.14
C PHE A 176 -15.24 1.26 -22.85
N GLY A 177 -14.72 2.45 -23.15
CA GLY A 177 -13.36 2.64 -23.66
C GLY A 177 -12.30 2.40 -22.58
N ILE A 178 -12.11 1.14 -22.21
CA ILE A 178 -11.16 0.71 -21.17
C ILE A 178 -9.84 0.27 -21.81
N GLU A 179 -8.76 0.98 -21.47
CA GLU A 179 -7.40 0.57 -21.80
C GLU A 179 -6.75 -0.13 -20.61
N PHE A 180 -6.05 -1.22 -20.87
CA PHE A 180 -5.30 -1.95 -19.84
C PHE A 180 -3.81 -1.68 -20.01
N GLN A 181 -3.19 -1.14 -18.97
CA GLN A 181 -1.75 -0.91 -18.94
C GLN A 181 -1.13 -1.70 -17.77
N PRO A 182 0.05 -2.33 -17.96
CA PRO A 182 0.79 -2.93 -16.86
C PRO A 182 1.05 -1.90 -15.76
N ARG A 183 0.99 -2.32 -14.49
CA ARG A 183 1.52 -1.49 -13.39
C ARG A 183 3.02 -1.29 -13.56
N LEU A 184 3.42 -0.18 -14.21
CA LEU A 184 4.81 0.28 -14.22
C LEU A 184 5.32 0.36 -12.78
N SER A 185 6.43 -0.32 -12.50
CA SER A 185 6.83 -0.66 -11.14
C SER A 185 7.14 0.59 -10.30
N LYS A 186 6.17 1.02 -9.47
CA LYS A 186 6.39 1.99 -8.39
C LYS A 186 7.19 1.34 -7.25
N LYS A 187 8.47 1.05 -7.47
CA LYS A 187 9.32 0.34 -6.50
C LYS A 187 9.32 0.96 -5.09
N GLY A 188 9.13 2.27 -4.94
CA GLY A 188 9.03 2.93 -3.63
C GLY A 188 7.63 2.96 -2.99
N GLN A 189 6.55 2.77 -3.75
CA GLN A 189 5.18 2.92 -3.21
C GLN A 189 4.52 1.59 -2.84
N VAL A 190 4.97 0.48 -3.44
CA VAL A 190 4.55 -0.87 -3.02
C VAL A 190 4.99 -1.16 -1.59
N MET A 191 6.20 -0.75 -1.17
CA MET A 191 6.64 -0.86 0.22
C MET A 191 5.77 -0.01 1.17
N ALA A 192 5.50 1.25 0.82
CA ALA A 192 4.65 2.12 1.64
C ALA A 192 3.20 1.59 1.76
N ASP A 193 2.66 1.05 0.66
CA ASP A 193 1.32 0.44 0.64
C ASP A 193 1.27 -0.88 1.41
N PHE A 194 2.32 -1.71 1.31
CA PHE A 194 2.47 -2.95 2.09
C PHE A 194 2.49 -2.66 3.59
N VAL A 195 3.29 -1.69 4.05
CA VAL A 195 3.31 -1.22 5.44
C VAL A 195 1.92 -0.70 5.87
N LEU A 196 1.26 0.13 5.04
CA LEU A 196 -0.07 0.68 5.33
C LEU A 196 -1.22 -0.34 5.31
N GLU A 197 -1.05 -1.47 4.62
CA GLU A 197 -2.03 -2.55 4.54
C GLU A 197 -1.83 -3.56 5.69
N TYR A 198 -0.59 -3.79 6.12
CA TYR A 198 -0.27 -4.61 7.29
C TYR A 198 -0.71 -3.92 8.60
N SER A 199 -0.55 -2.60 8.74
CA SER A 199 -1.01 -1.85 9.92
C SER A 199 -2.55 -1.76 10.08
N ARG A 200 -3.34 -2.34 9.17
CA ARG A 200 -4.81 -2.16 9.11
C ARG A 200 -5.66 -3.41 9.29
N ARG A 201 -5.09 -4.53 9.74
CA ARG A 201 -5.87 -5.71 10.15
C ARG A 201 -6.06 -5.73 11.68
N PRO A 202 -7.25 -5.42 12.22
CA PRO A 202 -7.62 -5.89 13.54
C PRO A 202 -7.85 -7.41 13.49
N ASN A 203 -7.22 -8.15 14.39
CA ASN A 203 -7.28 -9.60 14.46
C ASN A 203 -8.72 -10.14 14.60
N GLN A 204 -9.01 -11.21 13.87
CA GLN A 204 -9.99 -12.21 14.28
C GLN A 204 -9.39 -13.61 14.11
N HIS A 205 -9.02 -14.20 15.25
CA HIS A 205 -8.80 -15.62 15.55
C HIS A 205 -7.81 -16.44 14.69
N HIS A 206 -6.66 -16.82 15.27
CA HIS A 206 -6.59 -18.02 16.12
C HIS A 206 -5.33 -18.05 17.00
N GLU A 207 -5.41 -18.75 18.12
CA GLU A 207 -4.28 -19.03 19.02
C GLU A 207 -3.45 -20.23 18.51
N SER A 208 -2.13 -20.07 18.37
CA SER A 208 -1.14 -21.16 18.47
C SER A 208 0.25 -20.60 18.77
N SER A 209 0.72 -20.80 20.01
CA SER A 209 1.80 -20.01 20.63
C SER A 209 3.24 -20.46 20.35
N GLU A 210 3.52 -21.15 19.23
CA GLU A 210 4.87 -21.69 18.95
C GLU A 210 5.43 -21.41 17.53
N GLN A 211 4.66 -20.76 16.64
CA GLN A 211 5.01 -20.61 15.21
C GLN A 211 5.33 -19.16 14.79
N GLU A 212 6.17 -18.46 15.55
CA GLU A 212 6.53 -17.05 15.27
C GLU A 212 7.94 -16.85 14.67
N TRP A 213 8.78 -17.88 14.61
CA TRP A 213 10.18 -17.75 14.20
C TRP A 213 10.36 -17.64 12.69
N TRP A 214 10.87 -16.49 12.23
CA TRP A 214 11.36 -16.33 10.86
C TRP A 214 12.76 -16.90 10.73
N THR A 215 13.07 -17.50 9.58
CA THR A 215 14.39 -18.07 9.28
C THR A 215 15.07 -17.30 8.15
N LEU A 216 16.20 -16.67 8.44
CA LEU A 216 17.03 -15.93 7.49
C LEU A 216 18.30 -16.72 7.20
N ARG A 217 18.56 -17.03 5.94
CA ARG A 217 19.87 -17.52 5.46
C ARG A 217 20.57 -16.42 4.66
N VAL A 218 21.85 -16.21 4.90
CA VAL A 218 22.66 -15.19 4.21
C VAL A 218 23.99 -15.76 3.73
N ASP A 219 24.51 -15.20 2.64
CA ASP A 219 25.89 -15.41 2.17
C ASP A 219 26.43 -14.12 1.53
N GLY A 220 27.73 -13.88 1.71
CA GLY A 220 28.47 -12.80 1.06
C GLY A 220 29.55 -13.31 0.11
N ALA A 221 29.48 -12.94 -1.16
CA ALA A 221 30.45 -13.32 -2.18
C ALA A 221 31.31 -12.12 -2.62
N SER A 222 32.63 -12.28 -2.61
CA SER A 222 33.58 -11.32 -3.22
C SER A 222 34.35 -12.00 -4.36
N ARG A 223 34.36 -11.37 -5.55
CA ARG A 223 35.03 -11.86 -6.76
C ARG A 223 35.73 -10.71 -7.48
N SER A 224 36.65 -11.02 -8.40
CA SER A 224 37.29 -10.01 -9.27
C SER A 224 36.29 -9.25 -10.17
N SER A 225 35.11 -9.82 -10.43
CA SER A 225 33.98 -9.19 -11.13
C SER A 225 33.16 -8.22 -10.27
N GLY A 226 33.42 -8.16 -8.96
CA GLY A 226 32.66 -7.40 -7.97
C GLY A 226 32.15 -8.27 -6.81
N SER A 227 31.42 -7.63 -5.90
CA SER A 227 30.90 -8.28 -4.69
C SER A 227 29.38 -8.28 -4.66
N GLY A 228 28.81 -9.27 -3.98
CA GLY A 228 27.37 -9.51 -3.93
C GLY A 228 26.93 -10.23 -2.66
N VAL A 229 25.64 -10.14 -2.39
CA VAL A 229 24.96 -10.62 -1.19
C VAL A 229 23.76 -11.45 -1.64
N GLY A 230 23.58 -12.61 -1.01
CA GLY A 230 22.46 -13.51 -1.22
C GLY A 230 21.65 -13.65 0.06
N LEU A 231 20.34 -13.43 -0.01
CA LEU A 231 19.41 -13.53 1.11
C LEU A 231 18.27 -14.48 0.77
N LEU A 232 17.96 -15.39 1.70
CA LEU A 232 16.74 -16.20 1.69
C LEU A 232 16.05 -16.04 3.06
N LEU A 233 14.93 -15.33 3.09
CA LEU A 233 14.11 -15.14 4.28
C LEU A 233 12.84 -16.00 4.16
N GLN A 234 12.64 -16.89 5.11
CA GLN A 234 11.51 -17.81 5.18
C GLN A 234 10.57 -17.43 6.34
N SER A 235 9.28 -17.31 6.06
CA SER A 235 8.23 -17.07 7.05
C SER A 235 7.93 -18.34 7.86
N PRO A 236 7.30 -18.22 9.05
CA PRO A 236 6.85 -19.38 9.82
C PRO A 236 5.81 -20.24 9.08
N THR A 237 5.06 -19.63 8.15
CA THR A 237 4.12 -20.27 7.23
C THR A 237 4.79 -21.00 6.06
N GLY A 238 6.12 -20.89 5.91
CA GLY A 238 6.92 -21.57 4.87
C GLY A 238 7.07 -20.82 3.55
N GLU A 239 6.65 -19.55 3.47
CA GLU A 239 6.81 -18.72 2.28
C GLU A 239 8.24 -18.18 2.21
N HIS A 240 8.84 -18.17 1.01
CA HIS A 240 10.23 -17.75 0.80
C HIS A 240 10.31 -16.40 0.08
N LEU A 241 11.17 -15.52 0.60
CA LEU A 241 11.56 -14.26 -0.02
C LEU A 241 13.06 -14.28 -0.33
N GLU A 242 13.40 -14.16 -1.61
CA GLU A 242 14.77 -14.24 -2.11
C GLU A 242 15.26 -12.89 -2.61
N GLN A 243 16.50 -12.53 -2.28
CA GLN A 243 17.15 -11.34 -2.82
C GLN A 243 18.60 -11.61 -3.19
N ALA A 244 18.99 -11.12 -4.37
CA ALA A 244 20.36 -11.01 -4.83
C ALA A 244 20.71 -9.51 -4.92
N ILE A 245 21.64 -9.06 -4.10
CA ILE A 245 22.02 -7.65 -3.96
C ILE A 245 23.48 -7.50 -4.40
N ARG A 246 23.75 -6.62 -5.37
CA ARG A 246 25.12 -6.28 -5.73
C ARG A 246 25.63 -5.13 -4.88
N LEU A 247 26.85 -5.26 -4.38
CA LEU A 247 27.57 -4.15 -3.76
C LEU A 247 28.16 -3.30 -4.89
N GLY A 248 27.80 -2.02 -4.91
CA GLY A 248 28.28 -1.01 -5.87
C GLY A 248 29.72 -0.53 -5.57
N PHE A 249 30.32 -1.07 -4.52
CA PHE A 249 31.66 -0.77 -4.02
C PHE A 249 32.49 -2.06 -3.92
N SER A 250 33.81 -1.93 -3.84
CA SER A 250 34.69 -3.08 -3.61
C SER A 250 34.60 -3.53 -2.16
N ALA A 251 34.26 -4.80 -1.93
CA ALA A 251 34.21 -5.42 -0.61
C ALA A 251 35.01 -6.72 -0.62
N SER A 252 35.89 -6.92 0.37
CA SER A 252 36.51 -8.21 0.66
C SER A 252 35.46 -9.25 1.05
N ASN A 253 35.84 -10.54 1.12
CA ASN A 253 34.88 -11.60 1.43
C ASN A 253 34.22 -11.38 2.81
N ASN A 254 35.01 -11.07 3.84
CA ASN A 254 34.49 -10.80 5.19
C ASN A 254 33.55 -9.58 5.22
N GLU A 255 33.82 -8.54 4.43
CA GLU A 255 32.94 -7.37 4.31
C GLU A 255 31.63 -7.73 3.61
N ALA A 256 31.67 -8.50 2.52
CA ALA A 256 30.47 -8.98 1.84
C ALA A 256 29.57 -9.81 2.76
N GLU A 257 30.16 -10.63 3.63
CA GLU A 257 29.45 -11.45 4.63
C GLU A 257 28.79 -10.60 5.72
N TYR A 258 29.45 -9.52 6.15
CA TYR A 258 28.86 -8.55 7.06
C TYR A 258 27.73 -7.74 6.41
N GLU A 259 27.90 -7.31 5.16
CA GLU A 259 26.85 -6.65 4.37
C GLU A 259 25.67 -7.61 4.12
N ALA A 260 25.91 -8.92 4.01
CA ALA A 260 24.86 -9.93 3.88
C ALA A 260 24.00 -10.02 5.15
N ILE A 261 24.61 -10.09 6.33
CA ILE A 261 23.84 -10.01 7.59
C ILE A 261 23.09 -8.69 7.69
N LEU A 262 23.74 -7.55 7.44
CA LEU A 262 23.09 -6.24 7.60
C LEU A 262 21.91 -6.06 6.64
N SER A 263 22.07 -6.45 5.37
CA SER A 263 20.97 -6.43 4.39
C SER A 263 19.82 -7.35 4.79
N GLY A 264 20.12 -8.54 5.33
CA GLY A 264 19.12 -9.49 5.83
C GLY A 264 18.38 -9.00 7.08
N LEU A 265 19.07 -8.32 7.99
CA LEU A 265 18.47 -7.69 9.17
C LEU A 265 17.57 -6.52 8.78
N ASP A 266 18.04 -5.63 7.90
CA ASP A 266 17.25 -4.50 7.42
C ASP A 266 16.00 -4.97 6.66
N LEU A 267 16.11 -6.08 5.91
CA LEU A 267 14.96 -6.74 5.27
C LEU A 267 13.95 -7.28 6.29
N ALA A 268 14.42 -7.96 7.35
CA ALA A 268 13.56 -8.49 8.40
C ALA A 268 12.87 -7.38 9.23
N LEU A 269 13.59 -6.28 9.52
CA LEU A 269 13.01 -5.09 10.17
C LEU A 269 11.98 -4.38 9.27
N ALA A 270 12.24 -4.28 7.96
CA ALA A 270 11.27 -3.71 7.02
C ALA A 270 9.96 -4.53 6.91
N LEU A 271 10.00 -5.81 7.30
CA LEU A 271 8.84 -6.71 7.39
C LEU A 271 8.26 -6.81 8.81
N SER A 272 8.75 -6.00 9.77
CA SER A 272 8.33 -5.99 11.17
C SER A 272 8.47 -7.36 11.89
N VAL A 273 9.51 -8.13 11.53
CA VAL A 273 9.79 -9.43 12.16
C VAL A 273 10.22 -9.24 13.62
N SER A 274 9.56 -9.94 14.55
CA SER A 274 9.86 -9.90 15.99
C SER A 274 10.92 -10.93 16.40
N LYS A 275 10.76 -12.19 15.96
CA LYS A 275 11.64 -13.33 16.30
C LYS A 275 12.38 -13.85 15.06
N LEU A 276 13.71 -13.86 15.11
CA LEU A 276 14.55 -14.14 13.93
C LEU A 276 15.68 -15.15 14.20
N ARG A 277 15.68 -16.25 13.45
CA ARG A 277 16.78 -17.22 13.42
C ARG A 277 17.66 -16.98 12.19
N ILE A 278 18.95 -16.75 12.40
CA ILE A 278 19.90 -16.36 11.36
C ILE A 278 20.90 -17.50 11.12
N TYR A 279 21.06 -17.87 9.86
CA TYR A 279 22.00 -18.89 9.41
C TYR A 279 23.01 -18.32 8.41
N SER A 280 24.29 -18.61 8.65
CA SER A 280 25.42 -18.29 7.76
C SER A 280 26.48 -19.40 7.90
N ASP A 281 27.22 -19.71 6.83
CA ASP A 281 28.40 -20.57 6.93
C ASP A 281 29.69 -19.80 7.31
N SER A 282 29.61 -18.46 7.39
CA SER A 282 30.72 -17.58 7.75
C SER A 282 31.08 -17.66 9.23
N GLN A 283 32.02 -18.57 9.56
CA GLN A 283 32.45 -18.81 10.95
C GLN A 283 32.94 -17.55 11.67
N LEU A 284 33.65 -16.66 10.96
CA LEU A 284 34.18 -15.42 11.53
C LEU A 284 33.05 -14.50 12.01
N VAL A 285 32.05 -14.29 11.14
CA VAL A 285 30.95 -13.35 11.42
C VAL A 285 30.05 -13.90 12.53
N VAL A 286 29.68 -15.18 12.45
CA VAL A 286 28.85 -15.85 13.49
C VAL A 286 29.53 -15.75 14.87
N ARG A 287 30.82 -16.10 14.98
CA ARG A 287 31.56 -16.07 16.24
C ARG A 287 31.82 -14.66 16.77
N HIS A 288 32.03 -13.67 15.90
CA HIS A 288 32.05 -12.27 16.30
C HIS A 288 30.72 -11.83 16.91
N VAL A 289 29.58 -12.16 16.29
CA VAL A 289 28.24 -11.80 16.82
C VAL A 289 27.97 -12.48 18.16
N GLN A 290 28.28 -13.77 18.28
CA GLN A 290 28.17 -14.58 19.51
C GLN A 290 29.13 -14.15 20.64
N LYS A 291 30.05 -13.20 20.39
CA LYS A 291 31.10 -12.74 21.33
C LYS A 291 32.20 -13.78 21.63
N GLU A 292 32.29 -14.86 20.85
CA GLU A 292 33.38 -15.84 20.98
C GLU A 292 34.72 -15.29 20.47
N TYR A 293 34.68 -14.45 19.42
CA TYR A 293 35.85 -13.84 18.80
C TYR A 293 35.82 -12.31 18.94
N GLU A 294 37.00 -11.69 18.97
CA GLU A 294 37.18 -10.23 18.98
C GLU A 294 37.52 -9.68 17.59
N ALA A 295 36.75 -8.69 17.14
CA ALA A 295 37.03 -7.95 15.91
C ALA A 295 38.18 -6.95 16.14
N LYS A 296 39.42 -7.43 15.95
CA LYS A 296 40.66 -6.63 16.15
C LYS A 296 40.83 -5.49 15.14
N ASP A 297 40.31 -5.65 13.93
CA ASP A 297 40.35 -4.61 12.90
C ASP A 297 39.27 -3.55 13.13
N SER A 298 39.63 -2.28 12.92
CA SER A 298 38.75 -1.13 13.14
C SER A 298 37.52 -1.11 12.23
N ARG A 299 37.58 -1.65 11.01
CA ARG A 299 36.45 -1.72 10.08
C ARG A 299 35.53 -2.87 10.46
N MET A 300 36.08 -4.04 10.78
CA MET A 300 35.33 -5.20 11.30
C MET A 300 34.63 -4.88 12.63
N ALA A 301 35.28 -4.12 13.53
CA ALA A 301 34.68 -3.67 14.78
C ALA A 301 33.46 -2.77 14.54
N ARG A 302 33.50 -1.90 13.52
CA ARG A 302 32.37 -1.03 13.12
C ARG A 302 31.21 -1.82 12.52
N TYR A 303 31.48 -2.81 11.66
CA TYR A 303 30.44 -3.74 11.18
C TYR A 303 29.81 -4.53 12.33
N LEU A 304 30.62 -5.08 13.24
CA LEU A 304 30.13 -5.83 14.40
C LEU A 304 29.27 -4.96 15.33
N ALA A 305 29.69 -3.71 15.59
CA ALA A 305 28.90 -2.75 16.35
C ALA A 305 27.55 -2.45 15.66
N LYS A 306 27.56 -2.24 14.34
CA LYS A 306 26.34 -2.01 13.56
C LYS A 306 25.40 -3.23 13.61
N VAL A 307 25.89 -4.44 13.35
CA VAL A 307 25.10 -5.69 13.44
C VAL A 307 24.48 -5.84 14.84
N ARG A 308 25.26 -5.66 15.91
CA ARG A 308 24.75 -5.75 17.29
C ARG A 308 23.69 -4.68 17.59
N SER A 309 23.86 -3.45 17.10
CA SER A 309 22.85 -2.38 17.26
C SER A 309 21.57 -2.67 16.48
N THR A 310 21.65 -3.32 15.32
CA THR A 310 20.46 -3.72 14.55
C THR A 310 19.74 -4.90 15.21
N LEU A 311 20.49 -5.89 15.74
CA LEU A 311 19.93 -7.04 16.47
C LEU A 311 19.15 -6.67 17.74
N GLN A 312 19.46 -5.53 18.38
CA GLN A 312 18.72 -5.03 19.55
C GLN A 312 17.26 -4.61 19.24
N GLN A 313 16.87 -4.51 17.97
CA GLN A 313 15.50 -4.18 17.56
C GLN A 313 14.57 -5.41 17.48
N PHE A 314 15.12 -6.62 17.56
CA PHE A 314 14.35 -7.87 17.58
C PHE A 314 14.03 -8.29 19.02
N THR A 315 12.85 -8.83 19.26
CA THR A 315 12.46 -9.31 20.61
C THR A 315 13.22 -10.57 21.01
N GLU A 316 13.53 -11.41 20.04
CA GLU A 316 14.29 -12.64 20.23
C GLU A 316 15.07 -12.97 18.95
N TRP A 317 16.31 -13.39 19.07
CA TRP A 317 17.11 -13.79 17.91
C TRP A 317 18.13 -14.85 18.26
N THR A 318 18.44 -15.72 17.29
CA THR A 318 19.61 -16.60 17.34
C THR A 318 20.43 -16.47 16.06
N ILE A 319 21.73 -16.72 16.15
CA ILE A 319 22.61 -16.85 15.00
C ILE A 319 23.41 -18.14 15.13
N GLU A 320 23.38 -18.95 14.08
CA GLU A 320 23.94 -20.30 14.06
C GLU A 320 24.80 -20.52 12.82
N LYS A 321 25.93 -21.20 12.98
CA LYS A 321 26.79 -21.60 11.86
C LYS A 321 26.22 -22.85 11.21
N ILE A 322 25.97 -22.80 9.90
CA ILE A 322 25.62 -23.99 9.09
C ILE A 322 26.80 -24.43 8.20
N LYS A 323 26.70 -25.62 7.60
CA LYS A 323 27.68 -26.06 6.58
C LYS A 323 27.35 -25.40 5.25
N ARG A 324 28.36 -25.09 4.43
CA ARG A 324 28.17 -24.49 3.10
C ARG A 324 27.25 -25.31 2.18
N ALA A 325 27.26 -26.64 2.32
CA ALA A 325 26.35 -27.54 1.61
C ALA A 325 24.85 -27.28 1.90
N ASP A 326 24.55 -26.75 3.08
CA ASP A 326 23.20 -26.41 3.55
C ASP A 326 22.84 -24.94 3.25
N ASN A 327 23.83 -24.10 2.91
CA ASN A 327 23.66 -22.69 2.53
C ASN A 327 23.70 -22.42 1.00
N ARG A 328 23.72 -23.48 0.18
CA ARG A 328 23.87 -23.40 -1.30
C ARG A 328 22.95 -22.41 -2.00
N HIS A 329 21.77 -22.13 -1.46
CA HIS A 329 20.83 -21.18 -2.05
C HIS A 329 21.26 -19.72 -1.89
N ALA A 330 21.73 -19.34 -0.70
CA ALA A 330 22.26 -18.00 -0.46
C ALA A 330 23.60 -17.81 -1.22
N ASP A 331 24.47 -18.84 -1.22
CA ASP A 331 25.73 -18.86 -2.00
C ASP A 331 25.48 -18.65 -3.51
N ALA A 332 24.45 -19.30 -4.06
CA ALA A 332 24.06 -19.09 -5.45
C ALA A 332 23.58 -17.64 -5.72
N LEU A 333 22.74 -17.08 -4.84
CA LEU A 333 22.23 -15.70 -4.97
C LEU A 333 23.37 -14.66 -4.86
N ALA A 334 24.27 -14.83 -3.89
CA ALA A 334 25.45 -13.98 -3.71
C ALA A 334 26.41 -14.09 -4.90
N GLY A 335 26.67 -15.32 -5.36
CA GLY A 335 27.49 -15.62 -6.53
C GLY A 335 26.95 -15.00 -7.82
N ILE A 336 25.63 -15.05 -8.04
CA ILE A 336 24.95 -14.36 -9.15
C ILE A 336 25.19 -12.85 -9.04
N ALA A 337 24.92 -12.24 -7.88
CA ALA A 337 25.07 -10.80 -7.68
C ALA A 337 26.51 -10.29 -7.91
N ALA A 338 27.51 -11.05 -7.45
CA ALA A 338 28.94 -10.75 -7.63
C ALA A 338 29.42 -10.91 -9.09
N SER A 339 28.74 -11.74 -9.90
CA SER A 339 29.21 -12.14 -11.24
C SER A 339 28.57 -11.37 -12.40
N LEU A 340 27.47 -10.63 -12.20
CA LEU A 340 26.87 -9.83 -13.27
C LEU A 340 27.81 -8.70 -13.76
N PRO A 341 27.68 -8.21 -15.00
CA PRO A 341 28.25 -6.93 -15.42
C PRO A 341 27.41 -5.74 -14.93
N SER A 342 28.03 -4.57 -14.69
CA SER A 342 27.35 -3.35 -14.22
C SER A 342 26.39 -2.69 -15.24
N LYS A 343 26.22 -3.28 -16.43
CA LYS A 343 25.50 -2.68 -17.58
C LYS A 343 24.54 -3.66 -18.29
N LYS A 344 23.77 -4.49 -17.56
CA LYS A 344 22.62 -5.24 -18.13
C LYS A 344 21.37 -5.16 -17.21
N PRO A 345 20.20 -4.71 -17.71
CA PRO A 345 19.05 -4.36 -16.86
C PRO A 345 18.01 -5.47 -16.63
N PHE A 346 18.30 -6.73 -17.00
CA PHE A 346 17.26 -7.77 -17.15
C PHE A 346 17.08 -8.74 -15.96
N TYR A 347 17.77 -8.54 -14.85
CA TYR A 347 17.53 -9.27 -13.60
C TYR A 347 17.28 -8.29 -12.47
N CYS A 348 16.37 -8.61 -11.54
CA CYS A 348 16.00 -7.72 -10.43
C CYS A 348 17.05 -7.75 -9.31
N LEU A 349 18.27 -7.35 -9.64
CA LEU A 349 19.32 -7.05 -8.67
C LEU A 349 19.03 -5.71 -7.99
N HIS A 350 19.05 -5.68 -6.66
CA HIS A 350 19.24 -4.42 -5.95
C HIS A 350 20.73 -4.04 -6.02
N VAL A 351 21.05 -2.75 -6.11
CA VAL A 351 22.45 -2.27 -6.10
C VAL A 351 22.63 -1.36 -4.89
N GLN A 352 23.37 -1.84 -3.90
CA GLN A 352 23.73 -1.07 -2.72
C GLN A 352 24.93 -0.17 -3.08
N ALA A 353 24.68 1.14 -3.26
CA ALA A 353 25.68 2.06 -3.78
C ALA A 353 26.86 2.32 -2.82
N ASN A 354 26.63 2.25 -1.50
CA ASN A 354 27.62 2.60 -0.47
C ASN A 354 27.69 1.50 0.62
N PRO A 355 28.84 1.32 1.28
CA PRO A 355 28.95 0.41 2.43
C PRO A 355 28.04 0.84 3.60
N SER A 356 27.57 -0.14 4.38
CA SER A 356 26.77 0.08 5.59
C SER A 356 27.55 0.77 6.73
N VAL A 357 28.88 0.91 6.60
CA VAL A 357 29.75 1.67 7.49
C VAL A 357 30.58 2.69 6.68
N ALA A 358 30.49 3.97 7.02
CA ALA A 358 31.22 5.03 6.33
C ALA A 358 32.74 4.83 6.36
N GLU A 359 33.47 5.19 5.30
CA GLU A 359 34.94 5.07 5.31
C GLU A 359 35.60 6.07 6.28
N ASN A 360 36.84 5.79 6.69
CA ASN A 360 37.60 6.69 7.56
C ASN A 360 38.02 7.94 6.77
N SER A 361 37.34 9.06 6.99
CA SER A 361 37.70 10.34 6.41
C SER A 361 39.01 10.86 7.01
N THR A 362 40.13 10.64 6.33
CA THR A 362 41.40 11.36 6.57
C THR A 362 41.21 12.83 6.19
N CYS A 363 40.83 13.63 7.19
CA CYS A 363 40.59 15.05 7.00
C CYS A 363 41.92 15.81 6.95
N ASN A 364 42.40 16.13 5.75
CA ASN A 364 43.46 17.12 5.59
C ASN A 364 42.85 18.52 5.69
N THR A 365 43.06 19.17 6.84
CA THR A 365 42.67 20.56 7.07
C THR A 365 43.37 21.49 6.08
N ILE A 366 42.60 22.29 5.34
CA ILE A 366 43.12 23.44 4.58
C ILE A 366 42.27 24.66 4.97
N GLU A 367 42.92 25.69 5.49
CA GLU A 367 42.26 26.92 5.95
C GLU A 367 41.78 27.79 4.79
N ALA A 368 40.64 28.46 4.97
CA ALA A 368 40.06 29.33 3.96
C ALA A 368 40.59 30.77 4.06
N THR A 369 41.33 31.23 3.05
CA THR A 369 41.70 32.65 2.90
C THR A 369 40.69 33.38 2.01
N LYS A 370 40.02 34.39 2.55
CA LYS A 370 39.24 35.37 1.78
C LYS A 370 40.17 36.27 0.97
N ARG A 371 39.94 36.46 -0.34
CA ARG A 371 39.61 37.82 -0.87
C ARG A 371 39.29 37.94 -2.38
N MET A 372 38.32 38.83 -2.60
CA MET A 372 38.12 39.77 -3.73
C MET A 372 37.64 39.29 -5.11
N ILE A 373 36.34 39.53 -5.31
CA ILE A 373 35.76 40.10 -6.53
C ILE A 373 36.54 41.36 -6.96
N LYS A 374 36.76 41.56 -8.27
CA LYS A 374 37.12 42.85 -8.85
C LYS A 374 36.45 43.02 -10.24
N ASN A 375 36.07 44.25 -10.59
CA ASN A 375 35.52 44.65 -11.90
C ASN A 375 34.14 44.06 -12.31
N GLY A 376 33.25 43.77 -11.36
CA GLY A 376 31.80 43.70 -11.62
C GLY A 376 31.28 42.58 -12.55
N ARG A 377 32.12 41.64 -12.98
CA ARG A 377 31.72 40.44 -13.72
C ARG A 377 32.33 39.21 -13.06
N MET A 378 31.50 38.20 -12.78
CA MET A 378 31.93 36.87 -12.40
C MET A 378 31.81 35.98 -13.63
N ILE A 379 32.90 35.30 -14.03
CA ILE A 379 32.86 34.33 -15.13
C ILE A 379 32.26 33.03 -14.59
N LEU A 380 31.16 32.59 -15.17
CA LEU A 380 30.51 31.32 -14.85
C LEU A 380 31.16 30.18 -15.66
N GLN A 381 31.62 29.15 -14.97
CA GLN A 381 31.82 27.81 -15.54
C GLN A 381 31.29 26.74 -14.57
N ASN A 382 30.82 25.62 -15.14
CA ASN A 382 30.06 24.54 -14.49
C ASN A 382 28.69 24.94 -13.91
N ILE A 383 27.69 24.92 -14.78
CA ILE A 383 26.26 24.89 -14.43
C ILE A 383 25.73 23.47 -14.70
N SER A 384 25.41 22.72 -13.65
CA SER A 384 24.29 21.78 -13.68
C SER A 384 23.27 22.25 -12.63
N GLY A 385 21.99 22.25 -12.98
CA GLY A 385 20.94 22.90 -12.18
C GLY A 385 20.79 22.30 -10.77
N GLN A 386 20.21 23.02 -9.81
CA GLN A 386 19.12 23.98 -9.98
C GLN A 386 19.24 25.22 -9.08
N ALA A 387 18.61 26.31 -9.49
CA ALA A 387 18.50 27.54 -8.73
C ALA A 387 17.01 27.98 -8.60
N LEU A 388 16.59 28.31 -7.36
CA LEU A 388 15.99 29.61 -6.95
C LEU A 388 14.68 30.11 -7.65
N TYR A 389 13.64 30.70 -7.03
CA TYR A 389 13.29 31.13 -5.65
C TYR A 389 11.73 30.96 -5.40
N PRO A 390 10.91 31.91 -4.86
CA PRO A 390 10.35 31.78 -3.49
C PRO A 390 8.81 31.96 -3.39
N LYS A 391 8.22 31.74 -2.19
CA LYS A 391 7.14 32.60 -1.63
C LYS A 391 6.82 32.33 -0.16
N ILE A 392 6.57 33.40 0.59
CA ILE A 392 6.05 33.41 1.97
C ILE A 392 4.56 33.78 1.91
N LEU A 393 3.71 33.12 2.71
CA LEU A 393 2.58 33.80 3.33
C LEU A 393 2.15 33.09 4.62
N ASN A 394 2.34 33.74 5.76
CA ASN A 394 1.65 33.36 7.00
C ASN A 394 1.11 34.64 7.64
N LYS A 395 -0.21 34.85 7.59
CA LYS A 395 -0.86 36.00 8.20
C LYS A 395 -1.13 35.71 9.68
N ARG A 396 -0.54 36.49 10.58
CA ARG A 396 -1.14 36.82 11.88
C ARG A 396 -1.26 38.33 12.04
N THR A 397 -2.24 38.71 12.84
CA THR A 397 -2.79 40.07 12.98
C THR A 397 -1.94 40.98 13.87
N LYS A 398 -1.84 42.28 13.51
CA LYS A 398 -2.31 43.41 14.35
C LYS A 398 -2.12 44.80 13.68
N SER A 399 -3.14 45.64 13.83
CA SER A 399 -3.18 47.12 13.95
C SER A 399 -2.17 48.02 13.20
N GLY A 400 -2.69 49.02 12.47
CA GLY A 400 -1.96 50.25 12.11
C GLY A 400 -2.58 51.00 10.91
N CYS A 401 -3.28 52.11 11.15
CA CYS A 401 -3.95 52.88 10.09
C CYS A 401 -3.03 53.89 9.38
N LYS A 402 -3.19 54.08 8.07
CA LYS A 402 -3.68 55.34 7.42
C LYS A 402 -3.58 55.31 5.87
N LEU A 403 -4.61 55.85 5.22
CA LEU A 403 -4.66 56.35 3.83
C LEU A 403 -4.20 57.83 3.80
N PRO A 404 -4.15 58.58 2.66
CA PRO A 404 -4.40 58.25 1.23
C PRO A 404 -3.07 58.39 0.41
N VAL A 405 -2.94 58.68 -0.91
CA VAL A 405 -3.83 59.11 -2.02
C VAL A 405 -3.32 58.54 -3.37
N SER A 406 -4.15 58.61 -4.42
CA SER A 406 -3.78 58.53 -5.86
C SER A 406 -3.38 59.94 -6.40
N PRO A 407 -3.03 60.18 -7.69
CA PRO A 407 -3.68 59.66 -8.92
C PRO A 407 -3.07 58.38 -9.50
#